data_AF-A0A6L7XI11-F1
#
_entry.id   AF-A0A6L7XI11-F1
#
_cell.length_a   1.000
_cell.length_b   1.000
_cell.length_c   1.000
_cell.angle_alpha   90.00
_cell.angle_beta   90.00
_cell.angle_gamma   90.00
#
_symmetry.space_group_name_H-M   'P 1'
#
loop_
_entity.id
_entity.type
_entity.pdbx_description
1 polymer ?
#
loop_
_entity_poly.entity_id
_entity_poly.type
_entity_poly.pdbx_seq_one_letter_code
_entity_poly.pdbx_strand_id
1 'polypeptide(L)'
;MVPDGKSLRKIAIVGRGTAGSLAAASVTRLHPDHDYELHHIYDSRIPVIGVGEGSWPSLVQQLQQLTKLPHAAVQQRLKGTRKYGVAFEGWGRRNRDFTHYFTPQQVSYAYHL
;
A
#
# COMPACT_ATOMS: atom_id res chain seq x y z
N MET A 1 3.15 -45.20 -12.19
CA MET A 1 2.36 -43.99 -11.88
C MET A 1 3.30 -43.00 -11.21
N VAL A 2 3.81 -42.03 -11.96
CA VAL A 2 4.63 -40.92 -11.43
C VAL A 2 3.63 -39.88 -10.91
N PRO A 3 3.73 -39.38 -9.66
CA PRO A 3 2.89 -38.28 -9.23
C PRO A 3 3.21 -37.08 -10.14
N ASP A 4 2.18 -36.46 -10.72
CA ASP A 4 2.32 -35.35 -11.66
C ASP A 4 3.27 -34.29 -11.09
N GLY A 5 4.46 -34.17 -11.70
CA GLY A 5 5.61 -33.43 -11.18
C GLY A 5 5.51 -31.92 -11.33
N LYS A 6 4.41 -31.30 -10.86
CA LYS A 6 4.35 -29.84 -10.77
C LYS A 6 5.17 -29.40 -9.56
N SER A 7 6.37 -28.85 -9.83
CA SER A 7 7.14 -28.18 -8.79
C SER A 7 6.33 -27.01 -8.24
N LEU A 8 6.13 -26.97 -6.92
CA LEU A 8 5.50 -25.85 -6.23
C LEU A 8 6.21 -24.55 -6.64
N ARG A 9 5.45 -23.58 -7.16
CA ARG A 9 6.03 -22.28 -7.56
C ARG A 9 6.59 -21.58 -6.32
N LYS A 10 7.76 -20.97 -6.43
CA LYS A 10 8.37 -20.24 -5.31
C LYS A 10 8.39 -18.75 -5.61
N ILE A 11 7.90 -17.95 -4.68
CA ILE A 11 7.88 -16.50 -4.76
C ILE A 11 8.74 -15.96 -3.62
N ALA A 12 9.77 -15.19 -3.96
CA ALA A 12 10.59 -14.50 -2.97
C ALA A 12 10.35 -12.99 -3.07
N ILE A 13 10.00 -12.37 -1.95
CA ILE A 13 9.91 -10.92 -1.80
C ILE A 13 11.09 -10.50 -0.96
N VAL A 14 12.05 -9.80 -1.57
CA VAL A 14 13.28 -9.35 -0.92
C VAL A 14 13.16 -7.89 -0.56
N GLY A 15 13.16 -7.59 0.73
CA GLY A 15 13.01 -6.24 1.28
C GLY A 15 11.75 -6.08 2.13
N ARG A 16 11.87 -5.22 3.16
CA ARG A 16 10.77 -4.80 4.03
C ARG A 16 10.17 -3.48 3.54
N GLY A 17 9.61 -2.68 4.46
CA GLY A 17 9.06 -1.37 4.16
C GLY A 17 7.70 -1.46 3.47
N THR A 18 7.22 -0.31 3.00
CA THR A 18 5.89 -0.20 2.39
C THR A 18 5.77 -1.14 1.18
N ALA A 19 6.75 -1.13 0.28
CA ALA A 19 6.73 -1.98 -0.92
C ALA A 19 6.74 -3.48 -0.59
N GLY A 20 7.68 -3.94 0.25
CA GLY A 20 7.82 -5.36 0.59
C GLY A 20 6.62 -5.91 1.36
N SER A 21 6.14 -5.18 2.36
CA SER A 21 5.00 -5.61 3.18
C SER A 21 3.69 -5.64 2.38
N LEU A 22 3.45 -4.64 1.52
CA LEU A 22 2.26 -4.63 0.66
C LEU A 22 2.32 -5.74 -0.40
N ALA A 23 3.49 -6.00 -0.98
CA ALA A 23 3.68 -7.11 -1.92
C ALA A 23 3.40 -8.46 -1.23
N ALA A 24 3.95 -8.70 -0.04
CA ALA A 24 3.75 -9.95 0.70
C ALA A 24 2.28 -10.14 1.05
N ALA A 25 1.64 -9.12 1.62
CA ALA A 25 0.21 -9.17 1.93
C ALA A 25 -0.65 -9.42 0.67
N SER A 26 -0.32 -8.78 -0.45
CA SER A 26 -1.07 -8.91 -1.71
C SER A 26 -0.94 -10.31 -2.30
N VAL A 27 0.26 -10.88 -2.33
CA VAL A 27 0.46 -12.27 -2.75
C VAL A 27 -0.35 -13.19 -1.84
N THR A 28 -0.18 -13.08 -0.52
CA THR A 28 -0.89 -13.93 0.46
C THR A 28 -2.42 -13.88 0.36
N ARG A 29 -3.01 -12.69 0.12
CA ARG A 29 -4.47 -12.49 0.24
C ARG A 29 -5.22 -12.35 -1.07
N LEU A 30 -4.56 -11.91 -2.14
CA LEU A 30 -5.22 -11.53 -3.39
C LEU A 30 -4.76 -12.37 -4.59
N HIS A 31 -3.67 -13.13 -4.47
CA HIS A 31 -3.25 -14.01 -5.54
C HIS A 31 -4.31 -15.10 -5.77
N PRO A 32 -4.76 -15.33 -7.02
CA PRO A 32 -5.88 -16.24 -7.32
C PRO A 32 -5.57 -17.71 -7.03
N ASP A 33 -4.32 -18.12 -7.26
CA ASP A 33 -3.84 -19.45 -6.89
C ASP A 33 -3.16 -19.42 -5.52
N HIS A 34 -3.19 -20.53 -4.79
CA HIS A 34 -2.42 -20.72 -3.55
C HIS A 34 -1.35 -21.82 -3.66
N ASP A 35 -1.10 -22.30 -4.88
CA ASP A 35 -0.10 -23.32 -5.18
C ASP A 35 1.30 -22.68 -5.35
N TYR A 36 1.76 -22.04 -4.28
CA TYR A 36 3.10 -21.46 -4.18
C TYR A 36 3.65 -21.46 -2.74
N GLU A 37 4.97 -21.44 -2.62
CA GLU A 37 5.68 -21.11 -1.39
C GLU A 37 6.10 -19.64 -1.44
N LEU A 38 5.73 -18.85 -0.43
CA LEU A 38 6.08 -17.43 -0.32
C LEU A 38 7.15 -17.21 0.76
N HIS A 39 8.28 -16.63 0.37
CA HIS A 39 9.33 -16.17 1.29
C HIS A 39 9.38 -14.65 1.31
N HIS A 40 9.19 -14.05 2.50
CA HIS A 40 9.45 -12.62 2.72
C HIS A 40 10.78 -12.46 3.45
N ILE A 41 11.80 -12.01 2.73
CA ILE A 41 13.20 -12.01 3.15
C ILE A 41 13.67 -10.57 3.33
N TYR A 42 14.12 -10.21 4.53
CA TYR A 42 14.70 -8.90 4.79
C TYR A 42 15.63 -8.94 6.01
N ASP A 43 16.60 -8.02 6.05
CA ASP A 43 17.49 -7.86 7.20
C ASP A 43 16.83 -6.99 8.26
N SER A 44 16.65 -7.52 9.47
CA SER A 44 16.06 -6.83 10.62
C SER A 44 16.91 -5.64 11.12
N ARG A 45 18.17 -5.54 10.71
CA ARG A 45 19.11 -4.47 11.05
C ARG A 45 19.05 -3.27 10.09
N ILE A 46 18.57 -3.47 8.86
CA ILE A 46 18.44 -2.38 7.88
C ILE A 46 17.09 -1.68 8.10
N PRO A 47 17.06 -0.42 8.57
CA PRO A 47 15.82 0.28 8.83
C PRO A 47 15.06 0.58 7.53
N VAL A 48 13.74 0.76 7.65
CA VAL A 48 12.95 1.35 6.56
C VAL A 48 13.27 2.84 6.46
N ILE A 49 13.22 3.38 5.25
CA ILE A 49 13.25 4.83 5.06
C ILE A 49 11.92 5.41 5.58
N GLY A 50 11.99 6.34 6.51
CA GLY A 50 10.82 7.09 7.00
C GLY A 50 10.91 8.53 6.54
N VAL A 51 10.05 8.95 5.61
CA VAL A 51 10.10 10.29 4.98
C VAL A 51 8.80 11.08 5.07
N GLY A 52 7.76 10.52 5.68
CA GLY A 52 6.40 11.05 5.58
C GLY A 52 5.85 10.77 4.18
N GLU A 53 4.78 9.98 4.08
CA GLU A 53 4.26 9.49 2.80
C GLU A 53 2.82 9.93 2.57
N GLY A 54 2.60 10.73 1.54
CA GLY A 54 1.26 11.00 1.01
C GLY A 54 0.85 9.91 0.02
N SER A 55 -0.28 9.23 0.27
CA SER A 55 -0.79 8.19 -0.62
C SER A 55 -1.89 8.68 -1.59
N TRP A 56 -2.48 7.72 -2.31
CA TRP A 56 -3.63 7.89 -3.20
C TRP A 56 -4.87 7.13 -2.68
N PRO A 57 -6.11 7.52 -3.01
CA PRO A 57 -7.32 6.86 -2.49
C PRO A 57 -7.40 5.34 -2.74
N SER A 58 -6.73 4.82 -3.77
CA SER A 58 -6.64 3.38 -4.04
C SER A 58 -5.98 2.60 -2.90
N LEU A 59 -5.03 3.19 -2.17
CA LEU A 59 -4.39 2.54 -1.04
C LEU A 59 -5.39 2.27 0.10
N VAL A 60 -6.36 3.15 0.30
CA VAL A 60 -7.41 2.98 1.32
C VAL A 60 -8.23 1.73 1.03
N GLN A 61 -8.62 1.54 -0.23
CA GLN A 61 -9.36 0.36 -0.69
C GLN A 61 -8.50 -0.91 -0.62
N GLN A 62 -7.25 -0.85 -1.07
CA GLN A 62 -6.32 -1.97 -1.03
C GLN A 62 -6.10 -2.46 0.41
N LEU A 63 -5.86 -1.55 1.36
CA LEU A 63 -5.66 -1.92 2.76
C LEU A 63 -6.92 -2.53 3.38
N GLN A 64 -8.11 -2.04 3.04
CA GLN A 64 -9.36 -2.66 3.47
C GLN A 64 -9.50 -4.09 2.92
N GLN A 65 -9.16 -4.30 1.65
CA GLN A 65 -9.20 -5.63 1.03
C GLN A 65 -8.22 -6.60 1.66
N LEU A 66 -7.00 -6.15 1.97
CA LEU A 66 -5.92 -6.96 2.55
C LEU A 66 -6.16 -7.29 4.02
N THR A 67 -6.58 -6.30 4.81
CA THR A 67 -6.67 -6.42 6.27
C THR A 67 -8.06 -6.84 6.75
N LYS A 68 -9.10 -6.60 5.93
CA LYS A 68 -10.52 -6.72 6.30
C LYS A 68 -10.92 -5.87 7.52
N LEU A 69 -10.10 -4.87 7.86
CA LEU A 69 -10.36 -3.96 8.96
C LEU A 69 -11.19 -2.75 8.50
N PRO A 70 -12.01 -2.16 9.38
CA PRO A 70 -12.65 -0.88 9.11
C PRO A 70 -11.60 0.24 9.01
N HIS A 71 -11.89 1.28 8.22
CA HIS A 71 -10.96 2.38 7.96
C HIS A 71 -10.45 3.05 9.23
N ALA A 72 -11.30 3.23 10.25
CA ALA A 72 -10.89 3.83 11.53
C ALA A 72 -9.78 3.02 12.22
N ALA A 73 -9.86 1.69 12.18
CA ALA A 73 -8.85 0.81 12.76
C ALA A 73 -7.55 0.82 11.94
N VAL A 74 -7.65 0.88 10.61
CA VAL A 74 -6.49 1.03 9.72
C VAL A 74 -5.78 2.37 9.99
N GLN A 75 -6.52 3.47 10.02
CA GLN A 75 -6.00 4.81 10.26
C GLN A 75 -5.27 4.88 11.62
N GLN A 76 -5.88 4.35 12.69
CA GLN A 76 -5.26 4.31 14.02
C GLN A 76 -3.96 3.49 14.03
N ARG A 77 -3.95 2.31 13.40
CA ARG A 77 -2.76 1.44 13.34
C ARG A 77 -1.62 2.05 12.54
N LEU A 78 -1.94 2.76 11.47
CA LEU A 78 -0.97 3.48 10.64
C LEU A 78 -0.47 4.77 11.28
N LYS A 79 -1.14 5.28 12.33
CA LYS A 79 -0.92 6.63 12.87
C LYS A 79 -1.04 7.73 11.80
N GLY A 80 -1.81 7.46 10.75
CA GLY A 80 -1.98 8.36 9.61
C GLY A 80 -3.16 9.32 9.78
N THR A 81 -3.15 10.39 8.99
CA THR A 81 -4.27 11.31 8.85
C THR A 81 -4.95 11.14 7.50
N ARG A 82 -6.14 11.75 7.32
CA ARG A 82 -6.83 11.77 6.03
C ARG A 82 -6.28 12.89 5.15
N LYS A 83 -5.94 12.54 3.92
CA LYS A 83 -5.52 13.45 2.85
C LYS A 83 -6.67 13.61 1.86
N TYR A 84 -7.07 14.85 1.58
CA TYR A 84 -8.19 15.15 0.68
C TYR A 84 -7.76 15.68 -0.70
N GLY A 85 -6.47 15.95 -0.88
CA GLY A 85 -5.93 16.51 -2.09
C GLY A 85 -4.48 16.96 -1.92
N VAL A 86 -4.01 17.79 -2.83
CA VAL A 86 -2.70 18.43 -2.79
C VAL A 86 -2.88 19.91 -3.07
N ALA A 87 -2.41 20.75 -2.16
CA ALA A 87 -2.30 22.20 -2.37
C ALA A 87 -0.96 22.48 -3.06
N PHE A 88 -1.00 23.30 -4.10
CA PHE A 88 0.15 23.71 -4.88
C PHE A 88 0.34 25.21 -4.74
N GLU A 89 1.33 25.62 -3.94
CA GLU A 89 1.63 27.02 -3.65
C GLU A 89 2.66 27.57 -4.66
N GLY A 90 2.28 28.60 -5.42
CA GLY A 90 3.14 29.21 -6.44
C GLY A 90 3.34 28.42 -7.74
N TRP A 91 2.68 27.27 -7.92
CA TRP A 91 2.86 26.41 -9.11
C TRP A 91 1.97 26.79 -10.30
N GLY A 92 0.93 27.59 -10.08
CA GLY A 92 0.02 28.02 -11.14
C GLY A 92 0.59 29.14 -12.00
N ARG A 93 -0.11 29.46 -13.10
CA ARG A 93 0.27 30.55 -14.00
C ARG A 93 0.38 31.87 -13.22
N ARG A 94 1.52 32.57 -13.39
CA ARG A 94 1.88 33.79 -12.63
C ARG A 94 1.96 33.54 -11.12
N ASN A 95 2.61 32.45 -10.70
CA ASN A 95 2.82 32.06 -9.30
C ASN A 95 1.52 32.00 -8.48
N ARG A 96 0.42 31.52 -9.10
CA ARG A 96 -0.87 31.38 -8.42
C ARG A 96 -0.96 30.05 -7.68
N ASP A 97 -1.61 30.06 -6.54
CA ASP A 97 -1.93 28.87 -5.79
C ASP A 97 -3.14 28.15 -6.39
N PHE A 98 -3.18 26.82 -6.27
CA PHE A 98 -4.36 26.03 -6.58
C PHE A 98 -4.36 24.71 -5.80
N THR A 99 -5.54 24.09 -5.65
CA THR A 99 -5.68 22.81 -4.96
C THR A 99 -6.27 21.76 -5.89
N HIS A 100 -5.61 20.62 -5.99
CA HIS A 100 -6.14 19.45 -6.66
C HIS A 100 -6.74 18.49 -5.63
N TYR A 101 -8.07 18.51 -5.53
CA TYR A 101 -8.81 17.62 -4.64
C TYR A 101 -8.99 16.23 -5.26
N PHE A 102 -9.06 15.20 -4.41
CA PHE A 102 -9.54 13.91 -4.86
C PHE A 102 -11.02 13.97 -5.20
N THR A 103 -11.43 13.23 -6.24
CA THR A 103 -12.81 13.19 -6.71
C THR A 103 -13.40 11.79 -6.51
N PRO A 104 -14.71 11.67 -6.21
CA PRO A 104 -15.61 12.73 -5.76
C PRO A 104 -15.28 13.20 -4.33
N GLN A 105 -15.30 14.52 -4.11
CA GLN A 105 -14.78 15.19 -2.90
C GLN A 105 -15.45 14.76 -1.58
N GLN A 106 -16.71 14.33 -1.64
CA GLN A 106 -17.51 13.97 -0.47
C GLN A 106 -17.12 12.62 0.15
N VAL A 107 -16.44 11.77 -0.62
CA VAL A 107 -16.17 10.38 -0.23
C VAL A 107 -14.71 9.97 -0.44
N SER A 108 -13.97 10.65 -1.31
CA SER A 108 -12.59 10.30 -1.64
C SER A 108 -11.59 10.94 -0.67
N TYR A 109 -10.78 10.09 -0.03
CA TYR A 109 -9.61 10.48 0.74
C TYR A 109 -8.50 9.43 0.58
N ALA A 110 -7.28 9.83 0.88
CA ALA A 110 -6.12 8.95 1.03
C ALA A 110 -5.56 9.03 2.45
N TYR A 111 -4.53 8.26 2.76
CA TYR A 111 -3.77 8.43 4.00
C TYR A 111 -2.54 9.33 3.79
N HIS A 112 -2.24 10.16 4.77
CA HIS A 112 -0.94 10.77 4.97
C HIS A 112 -0.30 10.06 6.17
N LEU A 113 0.86 9.43 5.95
CA LEU A 113 1.59 8.60 6.89
C LEU A 113 2.83 9.30 7.42
#